data_AF-A0ABD2HTX3-F1
#
_entry.id   AF-A0ABD2HTX3-F1
#
_cell.length_a   1.000
_cell.length_b   1.000
_cell.length_c   1.000
_cell.angle_alpha   90.00
_cell.angle_beta   90.00
_cell.angle_gamma   90.00
#
_symmetry.space_group_name_H-M   'P 1'
#
loop_
_entity.id
_entity.type
_entity.pdbx_description
1 polymer ?
#
loop_
_entity_poly.entity_id
_entity_poly.type
_entity_poly.pdbx_seq_one_letter_code
_entity_poly.pdbx_strand_id
1 'polypeptide(L)'
;MSAICCFFALPLVCYGIHCKVGIYETSGYAAIVASECAADQQFCSATGCALGTEHIIMLWACEQQNDTQVIVNKLSFGTYNHTCLAQIGQKGANMSNEAFAFPELNDFLK
;
A
#
# COMPACT_ATOMS: atom_id res chain seq x y z
N MET A 1 22.62 14.59 1.33
CA MET A 1 23.17 14.91 0.00
C MET A 1 23.92 13.69 -0.50
N SER A 2 23.33 12.93 -1.44
CA SER A 2 24.05 12.19 -2.49
C SER A 2 23.01 11.41 -3.29
N ALA A 3 22.42 12.06 -4.29
CA ALA A 3 21.80 11.36 -5.41
C ALA A 3 22.90 11.24 -6.47
N ILE A 4 23.45 10.04 -6.62
CA ILE A 4 24.36 9.74 -7.74
C ILE A 4 23.44 9.46 -8.94
N CYS A 5 23.08 10.53 -9.66
CA CYS A 5 22.50 10.40 -10.99
C CYS A 5 23.66 10.16 -11.97
N CYS A 6 23.86 8.90 -12.36
CA CYS A 6 24.81 8.56 -13.42
C CYS A 6 24.35 9.15 -14.76
N PHE A 7 25.14 10.09 -15.29
CA PHE A 7 25.05 10.61 -16.65
C PHE A 7 25.48 9.52 -17.65
N PHE A 8 24.56 8.69 -18.14
CA PHE A 8 24.73 7.98 -19.41
C PHE A 8 23.37 7.88 -20.13
N ALA A 9 23.39 8.14 -21.43
CA ALA A 9 22.25 8.36 -22.30
C ALA A 9 21.37 7.11 -22.53
N LEU A 10 20.56 6.75 -21.55
CA LEU A 10 19.35 5.93 -21.68
C LEU A 10 18.21 6.67 -20.99
N PRO A 11 16.93 6.50 -21.39
CA PRO A 11 15.82 7.06 -20.62
C PRO A 11 16.00 6.59 -19.18
N LEU A 12 16.26 7.54 -18.29
CA LEU A 12 16.45 7.34 -16.86
C LEU A 12 15.17 6.74 -16.31
N VAL A 13 15.05 5.41 -16.37
CA VAL A 13 14.11 4.70 -15.51
C VAL A 13 14.76 4.81 -14.13
N CYS A 14 14.49 5.91 -13.44
CA CYS A 14 14.77 6.03 -12.02
C CYS A 14 13.84 5.02 -11.35
N TYR A 15 14.36 3.82 -11.15
CA TYR A 15 13.67 2.79 -10.40
C TYR A 15 13.46 3.27 -8.97
N GLY A 16 12.23 3.12 -8.47
CA GLY A 16 11.82 3.57 -7.14
C GLY A 16 12.25 2.61 -6.04
N ILE A 17 11.50 2.61 -4.93
CA ILE A 17 11.64 1.62 -3.87
C ILE A 17 10.94 0.31 -4.26
N HIS A 18 11.25 -0.78 -3.55
CA HIS A 18 10.45 -2.00 -3.60
C HIS A 18 9.43 -2.01 -2.46
N CYS A 19 8.21 -2.45 -2.72
CA CYS A 19 7.17 -2.63 -1.72
C CYS A 19 6.53 -4.01 -1.85
N LYS A 20 5.95 -4.50 -0.75
CA LYS A 20 4.92 -5.53 -0.82
C LYS A 20 3.71 -4.89 -1.52
N VAL A 21 3.19 -5.52 -2.57
CA VAL A 21 2.05 -5.05 -3.35
C VAL A 21 1.08 -6.20 -3.55
N GLY A 22 -0.21 -5.92 -3.46
CA GLY A 22 -1.21 -6.96 -3.68
C GLY A 22 -2.49 -6.75 -2.92
N ILE A 23 -3.33 -7.78 -2.97
CA ILE A 23 -4.61 -7.83 -2.29
C ILE A 23 -4.77 -9.18 -1.57
N TYR A 24 -5.46 -9.14 -0.45
CA TYR A 24 -6.00 -10.31 0.22
C TYR A 24 -7.46 -10.04 0.59
N GLU A 25 -8.31 -11.05 0.47
CA GLU A 25 -9.70 -11.02 0.90
C GLU A 25 -10.02 -12.21 1.79
N THR A 26 -10.87 -12.01 2.80
CA THR A 26 -11.34 -13.11 3.68
C THR A 26 -12.12 -14.21 2.95
N SER A 27 -12.55 -13.95 1.71
CA SER A 27 -13.15 -14.93 0.80
C SER A 27 -12.17 -16.03 0.32
N GLY A 28 -10.87 -15.87 0.61
CA GLY A 28 -9.81 -16.81 0.24
C GLY A 28 -8.98 -16.40 -0.97
N TYR A 29 -9.25 -15.22 -1.55
CA TYR A 29 -8.43 -14.67 -2.63
C TYR A 29 -7.21 -13.95 -2.07
N ALA A 30 -6.02 -14.29 -2.60
CA ALA A 30 -4.78 -13.61 -2.25
C ALA A 30 -3.82 -13.55 -3.44
N ALA A 31 -3.34 -12.36 -3.75
CA ALA A 31 -2.30 -12.12 -4.74
C ALA A 31 -1.36 -11.07 -4.19
N ILE A 32 -0.21 -11.51 -3.65
CA ILE A 32 0.76 -10.65 -2.97
C ILE A 32 2.14 -10.94 -3.52
N VAL A 33 2.84 -9.89 -3.97
CA VAL A 33 4.19 -9.98 -4.52
C VAL A 33 5.05 -8.81 -4.04
N ALA A 34 6.37 -8.96 -4.09
CA ALA A 34 7.26 -7.81 -4.04
C ALA A 34 7.27 -7.15 -5.43
N SER A 35 7.00 -5.86 -5.51
CA SER A 35 7.05 -5.10 -6.76
C SER A 35 7.94 -3.88 -6.59
N GLU A 36 8.64 -3.55 -7.66
CA GLU A 36 9.30 -2.26 -7.81
C GLU A 36 8.24 -1.17 -8.04
N CYS A 37 8.43 -0.02 -7.41
CA CYS A 37 7.56 1.14 -7.51
C CYS A 37 8.08 2.14 -8.54
N ALA A 38 7.19 2.99 -9.05
CA ALA A 38 7.59 4.12 -9.89
C ALA A 38 8.50 5.10 -9.12
N ALA A 39 9.31 5.89 -9.83
CA ALA A 39 10.28 6.82 -9.26
C ALA A 39 9.70 7.81 -8.23
N ASP A 40 8.45 8.21 -8.47
CA ASP A 40 7.68 9.17 -7.69
C ASP A 40 6.91 8.51 -6.53
N GLN A 41 6.81 7.18 -6.50
CA GLN A 41 6.20 6.41 -5.43
C GLN A 41 7.25 6.03 -4.39
N GLN A 42 7.37 6.88 -3.36
CA GLN A 42 8.41 6.77 -2.33
C GLN A 42 7.93 6.22 -1.00
N PHE A 43 6.72 5.67 -0.93
CA PHE A 43 6.16 5.08 0.29
C PHE A 43 5.52 3.72 -0.01
N CYS A 44 5.62 2.79 0.94
CA CYS A 44 4.85 1.55 0.91
C CYS A 44 3.66 1.66 1.87
N SER A 45 2.46 1.26 1.45
CA SER A 45 1.27 1.28 2.29
C SER A 45 0.70 -0.12 2.53
N ALA A 46 -0.10 -0.24 3.58
CA ALA A 46 -1.08 -1.31 3.74
C ALA A 46 -2.39 -0.69 4.20
N THR A 47 -3.49 -1.08 3.58
CA THR A 47 -4.84 -0.62 3.94
C THR A 47 -5.71 -1.82 4.19
N GLY A 48 -6.34 -1.88 5.37
CA GLY A 48 -7.37 -2.85 5.70
C GLY A 48 -8.73 -2.21 5.69
N CYS A 49 -9.72 -2.87 5.11
CA CYS A 49 -11.09 -2.38 5.02
C CYS A 49 -12.06 -3.47 5.44
N ALA A 50 -12.92 -3.17 6.41
CA ALA A 50 -14.10 -3.97 6.70
C ALA A 50 -15.24 -3.56 5.76
N LEU A 51 -15.80 -4.53 5.03
CA LEU A 51 -16.99 -4.39 4.19
C LEU A 51 -18.17 -5.05 4.91
N GLY A 52 -19.01 -4.25 5.56
CA GLY A 52 -20.03 -4.77 6.47
C GLY A 52 -19.40 -5.45 7.70
N THR A 53 -19.96 -6.58 8.14
CA THR A 53 -19.60 -7.22 9.42
C THR A 53 -18.70 -8.44 9.30
N GLU A 54 -18.46 -8.99 8.11
CA GLU A 54 -17.79 -10.28 7.94
C GLU A 54 -16.70 -10.31 6.85
N HIS A 55 -16.67 -9.30 5.97
CA HIS A 55 -15.70 -9.24 4.90
C HIS A 55 -14.60 -8.25 5.22
N ILE A 56 -13.34 -8.69 5.17
CA ILE A 56 -12.18 -7.81 5.30
C ILE A 56 -11.31 -7.96 4.06
N ILE A 57 -10.89 -6.82 3.51
CA ILE A 57 -9.96 -6.72 2.40
C ILE A 57 -8.69 -6.02 2.89
N MET A 58 -7.53 -6.57 2.54
CA MET A 58 -6.24 -5.90 2.70
C MET A 58 -5.62 -5.59 1.36
N LEU A 59 -5.06 -4.40 1.24
CA LEU A 59 -4.41 -3.88 0.06
C LEU A 59 -3.03 -3.38 0.43
N TRP A 60 -1.99 -3.85 -0.25
CA TRP A 60 -0.64 -3.30 -0.16
C TRP A 60 -0.30 -2.60 -1.47
N ALA A 61 0.31 -1.42 -1.40
CA ALA A 61 0.58 -0.60 -2.58
C ALA A 61 1.85 0.26 -2.45
N CYS A 62 2.29 0.76 -3.60
CA CYS A 62 3.24 1.84 -3.75
C CYS A 62 2.51 3.19 -3.75
N GLU A 63 2.97 4.15 -2.96
CA GLU A 63 2.32 5.45 -2.78
C GLU A 63 3.25 6.61 -3.07
N GLN A 64 2.71 7.65 -3.71
CA GLN A 64 3.40 8.92 -3.94
C GLN A 64 3.41 9.83 -2.70
N GLN A 65 2.49 9.59 -1.77
CA GLN A 65 2.20 10.49 -0.65
C GLN A 65 2.05 9.73 0.67
N ASN A 66 2.24 10.44 1.78
CA ASN A 66 2.23 9.89 3.14
C ASN A 66 0.93 10.21 3.92
N ASP A 67 -0.17 10.44 3.23
CA ASP A 67 -1.46 10.78 3.84
C ASP A 67 -2.42 9.58 3.78
N THR A 68 -2.71 9.00 4.95
CA THR A 68 -3.58 7.83 5.09
C THR A 68 -5.02 8.11 4.67
N GLN A 69 -5.52 9.33 4.86
CA GLN A 69 -6.88 9.69 4.47
C GLN A 69 -7.00 9.71 2.96
N VAL A 70 -6.01 10.24 2.25
CA VAL A 70 -6.03 10.23 0.79
C VAL A 70 -5.90 8.81 0.24
N ILE A 71 -5.11 7.94 0.86
CA ILE A 71 -5.02 6.53 0.48
C ILE A 71 -6.37 5.84 0.64
N VAL A 72 -6.99 5.98 1.82
CA VAL A 72 -8.31 5.39 2.09
C VAL A 72 -9.38 5.94 1.16
N ASN A 73 -9.42 7.24 0.91
CA ASN A 73 -10.43 7.88 0.07
C ASN A 73 -10.32 7.51 -1.43
N LYS A 74 -9.17 6.99 -1.88
CA LYS A 74 -9.03 6.43 -3.23
C LYS A 74 -9.73 5.07 -3.37
N LEU A 75 -9.97 4.38 -2.28
CA LEU A 75 -10.62 3.08 -2.29
C LEU A 75 -12.14 3.27 -2.42
N SER A 76 -12.72 2.62 -3.43
CA SER A 76 -14.16 2.61 -3.64
C SER A 76 -14.62 1.18 -3.76
N PHE A 77 -15.49 0.78 -2.84
CA PHE A 77 -16.13 -0.53 -2.83
C PHE A 77 -17.60 -0.43 -3.25
N GLY A 78 -17.93 0.52 -4.14
CA GLY A 78 -19.31 0.72 -4.60
C GLY A 78 -20.25 1.17 -3.48
N THR A 79 -21.40 0.49 -3.33
CA THR A 79 -22.46 0.85 -2.35
C THR A 79 -22.27 0.23 -0.97
N TYR A 80 -21.19 -0.53 -0.75
CA TYR A 80 -20.95 -1.14 0.57
C TYR A 80 -20.48 -0.08 1.57
N ASN A 81 -21.14 -0.05 2.73
CA ASN A 81 -20.59 0.65 3.90
C ASN A 81 -19.28 -0.02 4.28
N HIS A 82 -18.23 0.79 4.37
CA HIS A 82 -16.89 0.31 4.66
C HIS A 82 -16.17 1.21 5.64
N THR A 83 -15.33 0.59 6.45
CA THR A 83 -14.43 1.28 7.37
C THR A 83 -13.02 0.81 7.05
N CYS A 84 -12.14 1.75 6.71
CA CYS A 84 -10.78 1.46 6.31
C CYS A 84 -9.77 2.10 7.26
N LEU A 85 -8.68 1.40 7.48
CA LEU A 85 -7.51 1.85 8.23
C LEU A 85 -6.27 1.65 7.36
N ALA A 86 -5.42 2.66 7.29
CA ALA A 86 -4.18 2.59 6.51
C ALA A 86 -2.95 2.81 7.38
N GLN A 87 -1.88 2.11 7.05
CA GLN A 87 -0.53 2.30 7.58
C GLN A 87 0.42 2.63 6.44
N ILE A 88 1.37 3.52 6.70
CA ILE A 88 2.33 3.99 5.72
C ILE A 88 3.73 3.79 6.28
N GLY A 89 4.58 3.16 5.48
CA GLY A 89 5.98 2.93 5.77
C GLY A 89 6.84 4.18 5.59
N GLN A 90 8.10 4.08 5.99
CA GLN A 90 9.05 5.18 5.90
C GLN A 90 9.35 5.55 4.43
N LYS A 91 9.48 6.86 4.17
CA LYS A 91 9.86 7.38 2.85
C LYS A 91 11.19 6.79 2.37
N GLY A 92 11.22 6.28 1.15
CA GLY A 92 12.44 5.79 0.50
C GLY A 92 12.96 4.45 1.06
N ALA A 93 12.21 3.79 1.94
CA ALA A 93 12.62 2.52 2.54
C ALA A 93 11.97 1.34 1.80
N ASN A 94 12.81 0.44 1.29
CA ASN A 94 12.38 -0.82 0.68
C ASN A 94 11.64 -1.69 1.69
N MET A 95 10.55 -2.32 1.23
CA MET A 95 9.75 -3.28 1.98
C MET A 95 9.24 -2.75 3.33
N SER A 96 9.07 -1.44 3.46
CA SER A 96 8.66 -0.80 4.72
C SER A 96 7.24 -1.17 5.19
N ASN A 97 6.48 -1.88 4.35
CA ASN A 97 5.17 -2.46 4.66
C ASN A 97 5.17 -3.99 4.81
N GLU A 98 6.32 -4.65 4.84
CA GLU A 98 6.41 -6.12 4.88
C GLU A 98 5.73 -6.70 6.13
N ALA A 99 5.99 -6.06 7.28
CA ALA A 99 5.43 -6.43 8.58
C ALA A 99 4.00 -5.92 8.81
N PHE A 100 3.43 -5.14 7.87
CA PHE A 100 2.05 -4.67 8.01
C PHE A 100 1.09 -5.84 7.82
N ALA A 101 0.45 -6.22 8.92
CA ALA A 101 -0.40 -7.39 9.04
C ALA A 101 -1.89 -7.03 8.98
N PHE A 102 -2.69 -8.09 8.86
CA PHE A 102 -4.14 -8.04 8.88
C PHE A 102 -4.63 -7.47 10.23
N PRO A 103 -5.36 -6.35 10.26
CA PRO A 103 -6.10 -5.95 11.45
C PRO A 103 -7.21 -6.97 11.75
N GLU A 104 -7.48 -7.24 13.02
CA GLU A 104 -8.60 -8.08 13.41
C GLU A 104 -9.92 -7.34 13.17
N LEU A 105 -11.04 -8.04 12.99
CA LEU A 105 -12.36 -7.39 12.79
C LEU A 105 -12.67 -6.38 13.91
N ASN A 106 -12.24 -6.67 15.13
CA ASN A 106 -12.40 -5.82 16.31
C ASN A 106 -11.66 -4.47 16.20
N ASP A 107 -10.67 -4.35 15.32
CA ASP A 107 -9.96 -3.09 15.08
C ASP A 107 -10.81 -2.08 14.29
N PHE A 108 -11.87 -2.53 13.61
CA PHE A 108 -12.80 -1.70 12.83
C PHE A 108 -14.11 -1.38 13.56
N LEU A 109 -14.41 -2.04 14.68
CA LEU A 109 -15.69 -1.92 15.40
C LEU A 109 -15.66 -0.93 16.58
N LYS A 110 -14.67 -0.04 16.65
CA LYS A 110 -14.50 0.95 17.73
C LYS A 110 -15.22 2.27 17.45
#